data_AF-A0A1Z8UFN4-F1
#
_entry.id   AF-A0A1Z8UFN4-F1
#
_cell.length_a   1.000
_cell.length_b   1.000
_cell.length_c   1.000
_cell.angle_alpha   90.00
_cell.angle_beta   90.00
_cell.angle_gamma   90.00
#
_symmetry.space_group_name_H-M   'P 1'
#
loop_
_entity.id
_entity.type
_entity.pdbx_description
1 polymer ?
#
loop_
_entity_poly.entity_id
_entity_poly.type
_entity_poly.pdbx_seq_one_letter_code
_entity_poly.pdbx_strand_id
1 'polypeptide(L)'
;MKYASVKKVKKTFKNGVNEYFVLLIKDPCNKLDFPKKVNKNYFCENNKLDKKQVSVIDDKLIIGVLHDAKYCSSSDLRKIYANRITGRQCSIRNRTPLDQIQSGMGDVFINLAK
;
A
#
# COMPACT_ATOMS: atom_id res chain seq x y z
N MET A 1 -2.84 -1.54 6.96
CA MET A 1 -3.37 -2.35 5.84
C MET A 1 -2.69 -3.71 5.91
N LYS A 2 -3.44 -4.82 5.97
CA LYS A 2 -2.91 -6.15 6.35
C LYS A 2 -1.74 -6.65 5.47
N TYR A 3 -1.75 -6.32 4.19
CA TYR A 3 -0.80 -6.84 3.19
C TYR A 3 0.29 -5.84 2.77
N ALA A 4 0.32 -4.66 3.40
CA ALA A 4 1.33 -3.64 3.12
C ALA A 4 2.33 -3.52 4.26
N SER A 5 3.59 -3.33 3.91
CA SER A 5 4.67 -2.97 4.84
C SER A 5 5.04 -1.50 4.70
N VAL A 6 5.63 -0.92 5.75
CA VAL A 6 6.13 0.46 5.73
C VAL A 6 7.65 0.44 5.71
N LYS A 7 8.28 1.28 4.89
CA LYS A 7 9.73 1.50 4.88
C LYS A 7 10.05 2.99 4.85
N LYS A 8 11.07 3.40 5.60
CA LYS A 8 11.65 4.75 5.49
C LYS A 8 12.62 4.77 4.32
N VAL A 9 12.48 5.74 3.44
CA VAL A 9 13.32 5.91 2.25
C VAL A 9 13.91 7.30 2.22
N LYS A 10 15.15 7.40 1.73
CA LYS A 10 15.88 8.64 1.53
C LYS A 10 15.97 8.90 0.03
N LYS A 11 15.50 10.05 -0.43
CA LYS A 11 15.55 10.42 -1.85
C LYS A 11 16.01 11.86 -2.03
N THR A 12 16.85 12.07 -3.04
CA THR A 12 17.29 13.40 -3.45
C THR A 12 16.24 14.02 -4.37
N PHE A 13 15.78 15.21 -4.00
CA PHE A 13 14.92 16.09 -4.80
C PHE A 13 15.72 17.34 -5.19
N LYS A 14 15.14 18.19 -6.05
CA LYS A 14 15.79 19.45 -6.48
C LYS A 14 16.17 20.38 -5.32
N ASN A 15 15.40 20.33 -4.23
CA ASN A 15 15.57 21.14 -3.03
C ASN A 15 16.37 20.44 -1.91
N GLY A 16 17.01 19.30 -2.20
CA GLY A 16 17.85 18.58 -1.25
C GLY A 16 17.37 17.15 -0.98
N VAL A 17 17.96 16.52 0.03
CA VAL A 17 17.68 15.13 0.38
C VAL A 17 16.58 15.07 1.44
N ASN A 18 15.48 14.40 1.12
CA ASN A 18 14.35 14.21 2.03
C ASN A 18 14.19 12.74 2.40
N GLU A 19 13.73 12.53 3.63
CA GLU A 19 13.35 11.22 4.14
C GLU A 19 11.84 11.14 4.32
N TYR A 20 11.22 10.09 3.81
CA TYR A 20 9.78 9.86 3.94
C TYR A 20 9.48 8.38 4.07
N PHE A 21 8.26 8.06 4.52
CA PHE A 21 7.80 6.69 4.63
C PHE A 21 6.99 6.30 3.39
N VAL A 22 7.16 5.07 2.93
CA VAL A 22 6.40 4.50 1.82
C VAL A 22 5.66 3.24 2.25
N LEU A 23 4.51 3.02 1.62
CA LEU A 23 3.76 1.77 1.70
C LEU A 23 4.19 0.85 0.56
N LEU A 24 4.54 -0.38 0.90
CA LEU A 24 5.08 -1.39 0.00
C LEU A 24 4.20 -2.64 -0.01
N ILE A 25 3.99 -3.21 -1.20
CA ILE A 25 3.39 -4.54 -1.38
C ILE A 25 4.32 -5.43 -2.20
N LYS A 26 4.13 -6.76 -2.10
CA LYS A 26 4.90 -7.74 -2.89
C LYS A 26 4.64 -7.55 -4.39
N ASP A 27 5.60 -8.00 -5.21
CA ASP A 27 5.45 -8.04 -6.67
C ASP A 27 4.21 -8.88 -7.08
N PRO A 28 3.19 -8.28 -7.71
CA PRO A 28 1.97 -8.97 -8.12
C PRO A 28 2.09 -9.63 -9.52
N CYS A 29 3.21 -9.49 -10.23
CA CYS A 29 3.28 -9.80 -11.66
C CYS A 29 3.21 -11.29 -11.99
N ASN A 30 3.64 -12.16 -11.07
CA ASN A 30 3.55 -13.61 -11.20
C ASN A 30 2.22 -14.19 -10.71
N LYS A 31 1.29 -13.33 -10.29
CA LYS A 31 0.01 -13.75 -9.75
C LYS A 31 -0.95 -14.20 -10.84
N LEU A 32 -1.62 -15.34 -10.60
CA LEU A 32 -2.62 -15.92 -11.51
C LEU A 32 -3.96 -15.19 -11.43
N ASP A 33 -4.40 -14.83 -10.21
CA ASP A 33 -5.62 -14.07 -9.94
C ASP A 33 -5.36 -12.55 -9.94
N PHE A 34 -4.75 -12.03 -11.01
CA PHE A 34 -4.53 -10.59 -11.14
C PHE A 34 -5.89 -9.84 -11.23
N PRO A 35 -6.09 -8.73 -10.50
CA PRO A 35 -7.40 -8.07 -10.44
C PRO A 35 -7.87 -7.58 -11.82
N LYS A 36 -9.04 -8.03 -12.27
CA LYS A 36 -9.60 -7.71 -13.61
C LYS A 36 -9.75 -6.21 -13.89
N LYS A 37 -9.93 -5.40 -12.84
CA LYS A 37 -10.10 -3.93 -12.94
C LYS A 37 -8.76 -3.18 -13.04
N VAL A 38 -7.63 -3.88 -13.06
CA VAL A 38 -6.29 -3.29 -13.10
C VAL A 38 -5.59 -3.72 -14.37
N ASN A 39 -5.01 -2.76 -15.09
CA ASN A 39 -4.21 -3.05 -16.26
C ASN A 39 -2.87 -3.69 -15.85
N LYS A 40 -2.74 -5.01 -15.99
CA LYS A 40 -1.50 -5.74 -15.66
C LYS A 40 -0.29 -5.19 -16.40
N ASN A 41 -0.44 -4.80 -17.67
CA ASN A 41 0.66 -4.30 -18.50
C ASN A 41 1.19 -2.94 -18.05
N TYR A 42 0.43 -2.20 -17.21
CA TYR A 42 0.93 -0.98 -16.60
C TYR A 42 1.92 -1.28 -15.45
N PHE A 43 1.69 -2.36 -14.72
CA PHE A 43 2.51 -2.72 -13.56
C PHE A 43 3.65 -3.68 -13.92
N CYS A 44 3.50 -4.45 -15.00
CA CYS A 44 4.32 -5.63 -15.25
C CYS A 44 4.85 -5.70 -16.69
N GLU A 45 6.15 -5.95 -16.81
CA GLU A 45 6.85 -6.27 -18.07
C GLU A 45 7.59 -7.60 -17.87
N ASN A 46 7.37 -8.59 -18.75
CA ASN A 46 8.00 -9.92 -18.65
C ASN A 46 7.85 -10.60 -17.28
N ASN A 47 6.63 -10.56 -16.70
CA ASN A 47 6.28 -11.12 -15.39
C ASN A 47 7.06 -10.55 -14.20
N LYS A 48 7.64 -9.34 -14.34
CA LYS A 48 8.27 -8.57 -13.27
C LYS A 48 7.73 -7.16 -13.24
N LEU A 49 7.89 -6.45 -12.13
CA LEU A 49 7.51 -5.04 -12.02
C LEU A 49 8.19 -4.18 -13.13
N ASP A 50 7.40 -3.44 -13.89
CA ASP A 50 7.89 -2.50 -14.88
C ASP A 50 8.43 -1.23 -14.19
N LYS A 51 9.75 -1.21 -13.96
CA LYS A 51 10.46 -0.11 -13.29
C LYS A 51 10.39 1.22 -14.05
N LYS A 52 9.94 1.24 -15.31
CA LYS A 52 9.71 2.48 -16.09
C LYS A 52 8.37 3.12 -15.73
N GLN A 53 7.38 2.32 -15.36
CA GLN A 53 6.02 2.77 -15.06
C GLN A 53 5.76 2.89 -13.55
N VAL A 54 6.34 2.01 -12.75
CA VAL A 54 6.08 1.93 -11.32
C VAL A 54 7.30 2.23 -10.45
N SER A 55 7.04 2.68 -9.22
CA SER A 55 8.08 2.88 -8.22
C SER A 55 8.34 1.60 -7.43
N VAL A 56 9.60 1.16 -7.39
CA VAL A 56 10.01 -0.12 -6.78
C VAL A 56 11.14 0.11 -5.79
N ILE A 57 11.11 -0.62 -4.66
CA ILE A 57 12.22 -0.73 -3.71
C ILE A 57 12.27 -2.14 -3.15
N ASP A 58 13.47 -2.74 -3.08
CA ASP A 58 13.69 -4.13 -2.66
C ASP A 58 12.75 -5.13 -3.37
N ASP A 59 12.56 -4.97 -4.69
CA ASP A 59 11.63 -5.75 -5.52
C ASP A 59 10.17 -5.74 -5.04
N LYS A 60 9.79 -4.72 -4.26
CA LYS A 60 8.43 -4.44 -3.82
C LYS A 60 7.89 -3.20 -4.49
N LEU A 61 6.60 -3.23 -4.82
CA LEU A 61 5.87 -2.11 -5.41
C LEU A 61 5.54 -1.08 -4.33
N ILE A 62 5.91 0.18 -4.58
CA ILE A 62 5.45 1.32 -3.77
C ILE A 62 4.03 1.69 -4.19
N ILE A 63 3.08 1.61 -3.25
CA ILE A 63 1.65 1.94 -3.47
C ILE A 63 1.22 3.27 -2.83
N GLY A 64 2.12 3.90 -2.08
CA GLY A 64 1.82 5.17 -1.45
C GLY A 64 3.02 5.79 -0.75
N VAL A 65 3.04 7.12 -0.70
CA VAL A 65 3.97 7.93 0.07
C VAL A 65 3.21 8.51 1.26
N LEU A 66 3.77 8.41 2.45
CA LEU A 66 3.18 8.96 3.66
C LEU A 66 3.81 10.33 3.96
N HIS A 67 3.02 11.38 3.77
CA HIS A 67 3.40 12.76 4.09
C HIS A 67 3.39 12.97 5.61
N ASP A 68 4.46 13.58 6.15
CA ASP A 68 4.64 13.85 7.59
C ASP A 68 4.30 12.67 8.52
N ALA A 69 4.64 11.46 8.08
CA ALA A 69 4.36 10.27 8.85
C ALA A 69 5.22 10.20 10.12
N LYS A 70 4.56 9.85 11.22
CA LYS A 70 5.18 9.50 12.49
C LYS A 70 4.69 8.13 12.94
N TYR A 71 5.51 7.46 13.77
CA TYR A 71 5.02 6.31 14.53
C TYR A 71 3.93 6.78 15.50
N CYS A 72 2.85 6.00 15.58
CA CYS A 72 1.74 6.32 16.47
C CYS A 72 2.16 6.12 17.93
N SER A 73 1.97 7.15 18.76
CA SER A 73 2.02 7.00 20.21
C SER A 73 0.75 6.32 20.74
N SER A 74 0.76 5.89 22.01
CA SER A 74 -0.43 5.31 22.65
C SER A 74 -1.64 6.27 22.64
N SER A 75 -1.41 7.58 22.72
CA SER A 75 -2.48 8.58 22.64
C SER A 75 -3.05 8.71 21.21
N ASP A 76 -2.19 8.63 20.19
CA ASP A 76 -2.61 8.61 18.78
C ASP A 76 -3.47 7.36 18.51
N LEU A 77 -3.04 6.18 19.00
CA LEU A 77 -3.80 4.94 18.86
C LEU A 77 -5.19 5.04 19.48
N ARG A 78 -5.32 5.60 20.70
CA ARG A 78 -6.63 5.82 21.33
C ARG A 78 -7.54 6.71 20.48
N LYS A 79 -7.00 7.79 19.89
CA LYS A 79 -7.76 8.67 18.99
C LYS A 79 -8.18 7.94 17.71
N ILE A 80 -7.30 7.13 17.13
CA ILE A 80 -7.60 6.32 15.94
C ILE A 80 -8.71 5.32 16.25
N TYR A 81 -8.63 4.59 17.36
CA TYR A 81 -9.65 3.62 17.77
C TYR A 81 -11.00 4.28 18.07
N ALA A 82 -10.99 5.46 18.70
CA ALA A 82 -12.20 6.23 18.96
C ALA A 82 -12.80 6.88 17.69
N ASN A 83 -12.04 7.00 16.60
CA ASN A 83 -12.53 7.60 15.37
C ASN A 83 -13.67 6.75 14.77
N ARG A 84 -14.81 7.40 14.50
CA ARG A 84 -16.03 6.76 13.99
C ARG A 84 -15.80 6.02 12.67
N ILE A 85 -14.94 6.54 11.81
CA ILE A 85 -14.65 5.94 10.50
C ILE A 85 -13.45 5.01 10.63
N THR A 86 -12.26 5.55 10.91
CA THR A 86 -11.03 4.78 10.87
C THR A 86 -10.99 3.68 11.93
N GLY A 87 -11.41 3.96 13.17
CA GLY A 87 -11.35 3.00 14.27
C GLY A 87 -12.39 1.90 14.13
N ARG A 88 -13.68 2.28 14.10
CA ARG A 88 -14.78 1.32 14.05
C ARG A 88 -14.78 0.45 12.79
N GLN A 89 -14.38 1.00 11.64
CA GLN A 89 -14.33 0.24 10.39
C GLN A 89 -13.06 -0.62 10.25
N CYS A 90 -11.99 -0.32 10.98
CA CYS A 90 -10.73 -1.07 10.85
C CYS A 90 -10.92 -2.55 11.17
N SER A 91 -11.59 -2.89 12.28
CA SER A 91 -11.79 -4.29 12.65
C SER A 91 -12.72 -5.02 11.68
N ILE A 92 -13.80 -4.36 11.22
CA ILE A 92 -14.73 -4.95 10.25
C ILE A 92 -13.96 -5.26 8.97
N ARG A 93 -13.30 -4.25 8.41
CA ARG A 93 -12.59 -4.35 7.13
C ARG A 93 -11.40 -5.32 7.16
N ASN A 94 -10.71 -5.47 8.29
CA ASN A 94 -9.63 -6.47 8.45
C ASN A 94 -10.15 -7.91 8.60
N ARG A 95 -11.44 -8.10 8.95
CA ARG A 95 -12.09 -9.41 9.10
C ARG A 95 -12.94 -9.79 7.89
N THR A 96 -13.38 -8.83 7.09
CA THR A 96 -14.14 -9.07 5.86
C THR A 96 -13.33 -9.94 4.89
N PRO A 97 -13.90 -11.05 4.38
CA PRO A 97 -13.28 -11.86 3.33
C PRO A 97 -12.95 -11.02 2.09
N LEU A 98 -11.82 -11.30 1.43
CA LEU A 98 -11.29 -10.45 0.35
C LEU A 98 -12.24 -10.29 -0.85
N ASP A 99 -12.95 -11.37 -1.18
CA ASP A 99 -13.99 -11.43 -2.22
C ASP A 99 -15.26 -10.63 -1.85
N GLN A 100 -15.42 -10.31 -0.57
CA GLN A 100 -16.52 -9.51 -0.02
C GLN A 100 -16.12 -8.07 0.31
N ILE A 101 -14.85 -7.71 0.18
CA ILE A 101 -14.43 -6.31 0.37
C ILE A 101 -14.90 -5.51 -0.84
N GLN A 102 -15.92 -4.67 -0.62
CA GLN A 102 -16.50 -3.82 -1.63
C GLN A 102 -16.11 -2.35 -1.40
N SER A 103 -15.34 -1.81 -2.35
CA SER A 103 -15.09 -0.37 -2.58
C SER A 103 -13.87 0.27 -1.92
N GLY A 104 -13.06 0.93 -2.77
CA GLY A 104 -11.97 1.83 -2.39
C GLY A 104 -10.62 1.48 -3.05
N MET A 105 -9.74 2.47 -3.24
CA MET A 105 -8.39 2.25 -3.75
C MET A 105 -7.60 1.24 -2.90
N GLY A 106 -7.87 1.20 -1.59
CA GLY A 106 -7.24 0.23 -0.69
C GLY A 106 -7.54 -1.22 -1.03
N ASP A 107 -8.70 -1.53 -1.62
CA ASP A 107 -9.09 -2.91 -1.94
C ASP A 107 -8.36 -3.41 -3.17
N VAL A 108 -8.16 -2.52 -4.16
CA VAL A 108 -7.34 -2.80 -5.34
C VAL A 108 -5.93 -3.21 -4.92
N PHE A 109 -5.31 -2.44 -4.01
CA PHE A 109 -3.97 -2.76 -3.53
C PHE A 109 -3.92 -4.01 -2.65
N ILE A 110 -4.96 -4.30 -1.86
CA ILE A 110 -5.06 -5.57 -1.13
C ILE A 110 -5.13 -6.76 -2.10
N ASN A 111 -5.94 -6.65 -3.15
CA ASN A 111 -6.07 -7.70 -4.16
C ASN A 111 -4.80 -7.84 -5.01
N LEU A 112 -4.03 -6.78 -5.23
CA LEU A 112 -2.71 -6.86 -5.83
C LEU A 112 -1.69 -7.52 -4.89
N ALA A 113 -1.72 -7.19 -3.59
CA ALA A 113 -0.70 -7.58 -2.63
C ALA A 113 -0.75 -9.03 -2.12
N LYS A 114 -1.92 -9.67 -2.20
CA LYS A 114 -2.12 -11.07 -1.77
C LYS A 114 -1.24 -12.04 -2.56
#